data_AF-A0A8M1KMS8-F1
#
_entry.id   AF-A0A8M1KMS8-F1
#
_cell.length_a   1.000
_cell.length_b   1.000
_cell.length_c   1.000
_cell.angle_alpha   90.00
_cell.angle_beta   90.00
_cell.angle_gamma   90.00
#
_symmetry.space_group_name_H-M   'P 1'
#
loop_
_entity.id
_entity.type
_entity.pdbx_description
1 polymer ?
#
loop_
_entity_poly.entity_id
_entity_poly.type
_entity_poly.pdbx_seq_one_letter_code
_entity_poly.pdbx_strand_id
1 'polypeptide(L)'
;MTNPLRGQVIRLYKTLLYLGRDYPQGFTFFRERLKTAFMKNKDVTDPEKIKKLLARGDFVIKEIEALYFLRKYRAMKKRYYDPENPQP
;
A
#
# COMPACT_ATOMS: atom_id res chain seq x y z
N MET A 1 24.79 -7.88 16.88
CA MET A 1 23.99 -8.78 16.03
C MET A 1 23.00 -7.94 15.22
N THR A 2 23.06 -7.98 13.90
CA THR A 2 22.07 -7.34 13.01
C THR A 2 20.74 -8.06 13.14
N ASN A 3 19.65 -7.33 13.44
CA ASN A 3 18.31 -7.92 13.53
C ASN A 3 17.95 -8.59 12.19
N PRO A 4 17.72 -9.92 12.14
CA PRO A 4 17.49 -10.65 10.88
C PRO A 4 16.23 -10.18 10.15
N LEU A 5 15.28 -9.55 10.86
CA LEU A 5 14.03 -9.01 10.29
C LEU A 5 14.21 -7.61 9.69
N ARG A 6 15.31 -6.92 9.96
CA ARG A 6 15.56 -5.56 9.46
C ARG A 6 15.50 -5.48 7.93
N GLY A 7 16.03 -6.49 7.24
CA GLY A 7 15.96 -6.57 5.78
C GLY A 7 14.53 -6.67 5.24
N GLN A 8 13.66 -7.42 5.94
CA GLN A 8 12.24 -7.55 5.57
C GLN A 8 11.49 -6.24 5.78
N VAL A 9 11.73 -5.55 6.90
CA VAL A 9 11.13 -4.25 7.20
C VAL A 9 11.51 -3.20 6.15
N ILE A 10 12.79 -3.14 5.75
CA ILE A 10 13.25 -2.21 4.71
C ILE A 10 12.61 -2.54 3.36
N ARG A 11 12.51 -3.83 3.02
CA ARG A 11 11.86 -4.27 1.77
C ARG A 11 10.40 -3.84 1.75
N LEU A 12 9.65 -4.12 2.82
CA LEU A 12 8.25 -3.72 2.96
C LEU A 12 8.08 -2.20 2.81
N TYR A 13 8.92 -1.40 3.48
CA TYR A 13 8.88 0.05 3.36
C TYR A 13 9.05 0.54 1.93
N LYS A 14 10.05 -0.01 1.20
CA LYS A 14 10.29 0.32 -0.21
C LYS A 14 9.14 -0.09 -1.11
N THR A 15 8.57 -1.28 -0.91
CA THR A 15 7.42 -1.77 -1.68
C THR A 15 6.21 -0.87 -1.50
N LEU A 16 5.86 -0.54 -0.25
CA LEU A 16 4.74 0.38 0.04
C LEU A 16 4.98 1.77 -0.55
N LEU A 17 6.21 2.29 -0.49
CA LEU A 17 6.57 3.56 -1.11
C LEU A 17 6.39 3.55 -2.63
N TYR A 18 6.75 2.46 -3.29
CA TYR A 18 6.55 2.30 -4.72
C TYR A 18 5.06 2.25 -5.07
N LEU A 19 4.29 1.42 -4.37
CA LEU A 19 2.85 1.28 -4.58
C LEU A 19 2.07 2.56 -4.26
N GLY A 20 2.55 3.39 -3.34
CA GLY A 20 1.92 4.64 -2.96
C GLY A 20 2.08 5.79 -3.97
N ARG A 21 2.83 5.62 -5.07
CA ARG A 21 3.06 6.68 -6.06
C ARG A 21 1.80 7.14 -6.76
N ASP A 22 0.92 6.20 -7.11
CA ASP A 22 -0.35 6.48 -7.79
C ASP A 22 -1.53 6.56 -6.80
N TYR A 23 -1.25 6.78 -5.52
CA TYR A 23 -2.28 6.88 -4.50
C TYR A 23 -3.22 8.06 -4.78
N PRO A 24 -4.56 7.92 -4.63
CA PRO A 24 -5.52 8.95 -5.06
C PRO A 24 -5.31 10.34 -4.43
N GLN A 25 -4.82 10.40 -3.19
CA GLN A 25 -4.55 11.66 -2.47
C GLN A 25 -3.13 12.19 -2.72
N GLY A 26 -2.37 11.56 -3.61
CA GLY A 26 -1.01 11.94 -3.96
C GLY A 26 0.08 11.22 -3.15
N PHE A 27 1.27 11.17 -3.76
CA PHE A 27 2.42 10.46 -3.21
C PHE A 27 2.96 11.06 -1.91
N THR A 28 2.98 12.39 -1.79
CA THR A 28 3.46 13.10 -0.59
C THR A 28 2.62 12.73 0.63
N PHE A 29 1.30 12.79 0.48
CA PHE A 29 0.34 12.40 1.51
C PHE A 29 0.55 10.95 1.97
N PHE A 30 0.67 10.02 1.01
CA PHE A 30 0.91 8.62 1.32
C PHE A 30 2.25 8.41 2.04
N ARG A 31 3.32 9.05 1.55
CA ARG A 31 4.68 8.94 2.10
C ARG A 31 4.76 9.41 3.54
N GLU A 32 4.11 10.52 3.89
CA GLU A 32 4.08 11.05 5.25
C GLU A 32 3.37 10.10 6.22
N ARG A 33 2.22 9.56 5.80
CA ARG A 33 1.45 8.56 6.57
C ARG A 33 2.26 7.28 6.78
N LEU A 34 2.89 6.79 5.71
CA LEU A 34 3.77 5.61 5.76
C LEU A 34 4.94 5.84 6.73
N LYS A 35 5.66 6.96 6.59
CA LYS A 35 6.78 7.31 7.48
C LYS A 35 6.30 7.36 8.94
N THR A 36 5.17 8.00 9.21
CA THR A 36 4.60 8.09 10.55
C THR A 36 4.29 6.72 11.14
N ALA A 37 3.69 5.82 10.35
CA ALA A 37 3.38 4.46 10.81
C ALA A 37 4.63 3.65 11.17
N PHE A 38 5.70 3.75 10.37
CA PHE A 38 6.97 3.08 10.67
C PHE A 38 7.67 3.71 11.88
N MET A 39 7.66 5.04 12.00
CA MET A 39 8.25 5.75 13.14
C MET A 39 7.56 5.41 14.47
N LYS A 40 6.24 5.24 14.48
CA LYS A 40 5.49 4.80 15.68
C LYS A 40 5.92 3.43 16.20
N ASN A 41 6.48 2.57 15.35
CA ASN A 41 6.91 1.22 15.71
C ASN A 41 8.44 1.08 15.76
N LYS A 42 9.20 2.17 15.72
CA LYS A 42 10.67 2.15 15.62
C LYS A 42 11.36 1.46 16.81
N ASP A 43 10.76 1.54 17.99
CA ASP A 43 11.30 1.03 19.25
C ASP A 43 10.87 -0.42 19.54
N VAL A 44 10.12 -1.06 18.62
CA VAL A 44 9.69 -2.45 18.75
C VAL A 44 10.88 -3.37 18.47
N THR A 45 11.34 -4.06 19.51
CA THR A 45 12.49 -4.99 19.45
C THR A 45 12.09 -6.47 19.45
N ASP A 46 10.87 -6.78 19.91
CA ASP A 46 10.34 -8.13 19.99
C ASP A 46 10.11 -8.74 18.59
N PRO A 47 10.80 -9.85 18.24
CA PRO A 47 10.69 -10.49 16.94
C PRO A 47 9.27 -10.90 16.55
N GLU A 48 8.46 -11.38 17.50
CA GLU A 48 7.08 -11.82 17.22
C GLU A 48 6.17 -10.64 16.89
N LYS A 49 6.34 -9.51 17.59
CA LYS A 49 5.63 -8.27 17.24
C LYS A 49 6.06 -7.74 15.87
N ILE A 50 7.35 -7.80 15.54
CA ILE A 50 7.85 -7.38 14.23
C ILE A 50 7.22 -8.23 13.11
N LYS A 51 7.16 -9.56 13.28
CA LYS A 51 6.51 -10.45 12.30
C LYS A 51 5.02 -10.10 12.11
N LYS A 52 4.29 -9.84 13.19
CA LYS A 52 2.88 -9.41 13.11
C LYS A 52 2.71 -8.08 12.36
N LEU A 53 3.61 -7.12 12.60
CA LEU A 53 3.61 -5.84 11.89
C LEU A 53 3.96 -5.99 10.40
N LEU A 54 4.91 -6.88 10.07
CA LEU A 54 5.23 -7.22 8.68
C LEU A 54 4.02 -7.83 7.97
N ALA A 55 3.38 -8.82 8.58
CA ALA A 55 2.16 -9.44 8.03
C ALA A 55 1.06 -8.41 7.80
N ARG A 56 0.86 -7.47 8.74
CA ARG A 56 -0.06 -6.34 8.55
C ARG A 56 0.32 -5.47 7.35
N GLY A 57 1.61 -5.22 7.14
CA GLY A 57 2.10 -4.51 5.96
C GLY A 57 1.76 -5.21 4.64
N ASP A 58 1.88 -6.55 4.61
CA ASP A 58 1.52 -7.35 3.44
C ASP A 58 0.01 -7.29 3.14
N PHE A 59 -0.84 -7.20 4.17
CA PHE A 59 -2.27 -6.94 3.97
C PHE A 59 -2.51 -5.56 3.34
N VAL A 60 -1.82 -4.52 3.82
CA VAL A 60 -1.96 -3.17 3.27
C VAL A 60 -1.53 -3.11 1.79
N ILE A 61 -0.51 -3.87 1.39
CA ILE A 61 -0.13 -4.01 -0.03
C ILE A 61 -1.33 -4.50 -0.85
N LYS A 62 -1.98 -5.58 -0.43
CA LYS A 62 -3.14 -6.15 -1.12
C LYS A 62 -4.32 -5.18 -1.19
N GLU A 63 -4.55 -4.39 -0.13
CA GLU A 63 -5.60 -3.37 -0.11
C GLU A 63 -5.33 -2.27 -1.15
N ILE A 64 -4.08 -1.81 -1.28
CA ILE A 64 -3.69 -0.81 -2.27
C ILE A 64 -3.85 -1.37 -3.69
N GLU A 65 -3.43 -2.62 -3.93
CA GLU A 65 -3.64 -3.30 -5.21
C GLU A 65 -5.13 -3.42 -5.56
N ALA A 66 -5.96 -3.85 -4.60
CA ALA A 66 -7.41 -3.92 -4.78
C ALA A 66 -8.03 -2.57 -5.13
N LEU A 67 -7.55 -1.48 -4.51
CA LEU A 67 -7.97 -0.13 -4.82
C LEU A 67 -7.61 0.26 -6.26
N TYR A 68 -6.44 -0.15 -6.76
CA TYR A 68 -6.07 0.04 -8.17
C TYR A 68 -6.99 -0.74 -9.12
N PHE A 69 -7.30 -2.01 -8.82
CA PHE A 69 -8.24 -2.80 -9.61
C PHE A 69 -9.62 -2.17 -9.64
N LEU A 70 -10.13 -1.71 -8.50
CA LEU A 70 -11.43 -1.06 -8.41
C LEU A 70 -11.48 0.22 -9.23
N ARG A 71 -10.42 1.04 -9.21
CA ARG A 71 -10.32 2.24 -10.03
C ARG A 71 -10.36 1.91 -11.53
N LYS A 72 -9.61 0.90 -11.97
CA LYS A 72 -9.62 0.42 -13.36
C LYS A 72 -11.00 -0.09 -13.76
N TYR A 73 -11.63 -0.89 -12.91
CA TYR A 73 -12.99 -1.40 -13.14
C TYR A 73 -14.01 -0.27 -13.26
N ARG A 74 -13.98 0.73 -12.37
CA ARG A 74 -14.86 1.90 -12.44
C ARG A 74 -14.69 2.69 -13.74
N ALA A 75 -13.44 2.90 -14.17
CA ALA A 75 -13.15 3.58 -15.43
C ALA A 75 -13.65 2.79 -16.64
N MET A 76 -13.46 1.46 -16.64
CA MET A 76 -13.96 0.56 -17.68
C MET A 76 -15.49 0.58 -17.72
N LYS A 77 -16.15 0.37 -16.58
CA LYS A 77 -17.62 0.38 -16.48
C LYS A 77 -18.21 1.68 -17.01
N LYS A 78 -17.63 2.82 -16.67
CA LYS A 78 -18.07 4.13 -17.20
C LYS A 78 -18.04 4.16 -18.73
N ARG A 79 -16.97 3.67 -19.36
CA ARG A 79 -16.83 3.67 -20.82
C ARG A 79 -17.83 2.78 -21.56
N TYR A 80 -18.23 1.66 -20.98
CA TYR A 80 -19.08 0.67 -21.63
C TYR A 80 -20.57 0.77 -21.27
N TYR A 81 -20.91 1.45 -20.17
CA TYR A 81 -22.29 1.52 -19.65
C TYR A 81 -22.77 2.96 -19.44
N ASP A 82 -22.10 3.97 -20.01
CA ASP A 82 -22.64 5.35 -20.04
C ASP A 82 -23.84 5.40 -21.01
N PRO A 83 -25.04 5.83 -20.57
CA PRO A 83 -26.24 5.84 -21.42
C PRO A 83 -26.17 6.80 -22.61
N GLU A 84 -25.19 7.72 -22.63
CA GLU A 84 -24.94 8.66 -23.73
C GLU A 84 -24.07 8.09 -24.85
N ASN A 85 -23.52 6.89 -24.70
CA ASN A 85 -22.77 6.22 -25.77
C ASN A 85 -23.13 4.72 -25.80
N PRO A 86 -24.31 4.36 -26.33
CA PRO A 86 -24.63 2.97 -26.58
C PRO A 86 -23.59 2.42 -27.56
N GLN A 87 -23.04 1.24 -27.27
CA GLN A 87 -22.09 0.56 -28.15
C GLN A 87 -22.68 0.45 -29.58
N PRO A 88 -21.83 0.45 -30.63
CA PRO A 88 -22.27 0.26 -32.01
C PRO A 88 -22.96 -1.08 -32.24
#